data_AF-A0A1Z5H7W5-F1
#
_entry.id   AF-A0A1Z5H7W5-F1
#
_cell.length_a   1.000
_cell.length_b   1.000
_cell.length_c   1.000
_cell.angle_alpha   90.00
_cell.angle_beta   90.00
_cell.angle_gamma   90.00
#
_symmetry.space_group_name_H-M   'P 1'
#
loop_
_entity.id
_entity.type
_entity.pdbx_description
1 polymer ?
#
loop_
_entity_poly.entity_id
_entity_poly.type
_entity_poly.pdbx_seq_one_letter_code
_entity_poly.pdbx_strand_id
1 'polypeptide(L)'
;MTQVYKVLSVLLEYPRKELVDNWDEMRQLVSDLPELADEDKSRLNGFIEWASALPLTQFQAKYVDSFDMTAENSLYLTYHLFDEQDRERGPALIQLSELYKSTGFEIGDGELPDYLPLILEYVSTMDDASSAQDFLKQTAQVADIIASNLEKNASPYAPLVRIVESHGLLADVAA
;
A
#
# COMPACT_ATOMS: atom_id res chain seq x y z
N MET A 1 5.08 6.76 -13.78
CA MET A 1 4.64 7.47 -12.56
C MET A 1 3.68 6.65 -11.73
N THR A 2 2.68 5.96 -12.30
CA THR A 2 1.73 5.14 -11.52
C THR A 2 2.20 3.70 -11.27
N GLN A 3 3.22 3.24 -12.00
CA GLN A 3 3.78 1.89 -11.88
C GLN A 3 4.34 1.61 -10.48
N VAL A 4 4.91 2.62 -9.80
CA VAL A 4 5.34 2.51 -8.39
C VAL A 4 4.19 2.11 -7.47
N TYR A 5 2.97 2.60 -7.71
CA TYR A 5 1.80 2.24 -6.90
C TYR A 5 1.36 0.81 -7.14
N LYS A 6 1.51 0.29 -8.37
CA LYS A 6 1.27 -1.13 -8.64
C LYS A 6 2.29 -2.02 -7.92
N VAL A 7 3.57 -1.62 -7.89
CA VAL A 7 4.61 -2.32 -7.13
C VAL A 7 4.28 -2.33 -5.64
N LEU A 8 3.98 -1.18 -5.05
CA LEU A 8 3.65 -1.07 -3.63
C LEU A 8 2.38 -1.86 -3.28
N SER A 9 1.36 -1.81 -4.14
CA SER A 9 0.14 -2.61 -4.02
C SER A 9 0.47 -4.10 -3.89
N VAL A 10 1.26 -4.65 -4.82
CA VAL A 10 1.64 -6.08 -4.80
C VAL A 10 2.50 -6.45 -3.59
N LEU A 11 3.44 -5.59 -3.19
CA LEU A 11 4.34 -5.87 -2.06
C LEU A 11 3.65 -5.74 -0.68
N LEU A 12 2.56 -4.97 -0.60
CA LEU A 12 1.74 -4.80 0.61
C LEU A 12 0.51 -5.72 0.64
N GLU A 13 0.24 -6.48 -0.43
CA GLU A 13 -0.83 -7.48 -0.45
C GLU A 13 -0.40 -8.75 0.30
N TYR A 14 -1.37 -9.52 0.79
CA TYR A 14 -1.12 -10.83 1.37
C TYR A 14 -0.29 -11.70 0.39
N PRO A 15 0.86 -12.27 0.80
CA PRO A 15 1.75 -12.98 -0.10
C PRO A 15 1.09 -14.19 -0.75
N ARG A 16 1.08 -14.20 -2.09
CA ARG A 16 0.63 -15.34 -2.90
C ARG A 16 1.77 -15.95 -3.71
N LYS A 17 1.51 -17.14 -4.26
CA LYS A 17 2.50 -17.92 -5.00
C LYS A 17 3.03 -17.16 -6.21
N GLU A 18 2.17 -16.39 -6.87
CA GLU A 18 2.47 -15.59 -8.05
C GLU A 18 3.60 -14.59 -7.77
N LEU A 19 3.58 -13.90 -6.63
CA LEU A 19 4.66 -12.97 -6.26
C LEU A 19 5.97 -13.73 -6.00
N VAL A 20 5.91 -14.82 -5.24
CA VAL A 20 7.10 -15.60 -4.86
C VAL A 20 7.78 -16.26 -6.06
N ASP A 21 7.01 -16.63 -7.08
CA ASP A 21 7.53 -17.21 -8.31
C ASP A 21 8.17 -16.15 -9.25
N ASN A 22 7.99 -14.84 -9.00
CA ASN A 22 8.39 -13.76 -9.92
C ASN A 22 9.25 -12.65 -9.26
N TRP A 23 10.08 -12.99 -8.27
CA TRP A 23 10.93 -11.99 -7.60
C TRP A 23 11.93 -11.29 -8.53
N ASP A 24 12.48 -11.99 -9.52
CA ASP A 24 13.44 -11.39 -10.47
C ASP A 24 12.77 -10.35 -11.36
N GLU A 25 11.54 -10.60 -11.80
CA GLU A 25 10.73 -9.61 -12.53
C GLU A 25 10.43 -8.39 -11.66
N MET A 26 10.08 -8.61 -10.38
CA MET A 26 9.84 -7.51 -9.44
C MET A 26 11.10 -6.64 -9.22
N ARG A 27 12.29 -7.24 -9.09
CA ARG A 27 13.56 -6.49 -8.97
C ARG A 27 13.86 -5.68 -10.23
N GLN A 28 13.64 -6.27 -11.40
CA GLN A 28 13.85 -5.59 -12.67
C GLN A 28 12.90 -4.40 -12.79
N LEU A 29 11.62 -4.61 -12.48
CA LEU A 29 10.60 -3.56 -12.49
C LEU A 29 11.00 -2.40 -11.59
N VAL A 30 11.39 -2.65 -10.34
CA VAL A 30 11.85 -1.62 -9.39
C VAL A 30 13.07 -0.85 -9.92
N SER A 31 14.03 -1.56 -10.53
CA SER A 31 15.24 -0.93 -11.07
C SER A 31 14.92 0.03 -12.22
N ASP A 32 13.97 -0.37 -13.06
CA ASP A 32 13.59 0.35 -14.27
C ASP A 32 12.61 1.52 -14.04
N LEU A 33 12.07 1.71 -12.83
CA LEU A 33 11.19 2.85 -12.50
C LEU A 33 11.98 4.18 -12.55
N PRO A 34 11.79 5.05 -13.56
CA PRO A 34 12.55 6.30 -13.64
C PRO A 34 12.10 7.37 -12.63
N GLU A 35 10.85 7.31 -12.17
CA GLU A 35 10.27 8.27 -11.23
C GLU A 35 10.73 8.08 -9.77
N LEU A 36 11.31 6.92 -9.43
CA LEU A 36 11.61 6.57 -8.06
C LEU A 36 13.04 7.00 -7.70
N ALA A 37 13.20 7.69 -6.57
CA ALA A 37 14.51 8.06 -6.06
C ALA A 37 15.35 6.82 -5.75
N ASP A 38 16.68 6.92 -5.90
CA ASP A 38 17.59 5.79 -5.65
C ASP A 38 17.47 5.23 -4.22
N GLU A 39 17.16 6.10 -3.25
CA GLU A 39 16.91 5.70 -1.87
C GLU A 39 15.67 4.79 -1.75
N ASP A 40 14.57 5.15 -2.40
CA ASP A 40 13.35 4.34 -2.37
C ASP A 40 13.50 3.05 -3.17
N LYS A 41 14.25 3.07 -4.29
CA LYS A 41 14.67 1.84 -4.98
C LYS A 41 15.46 0.92 -4.04
N SER A 42 16.37 1.49 -3.24
CA SER A 42 17.13 0.71 -2.26
C SER A 42 16.22 0.12 -1.17
N ARG A 43 15.23 0.88 -0.69
CA ARG A 43 14.25 0.41 0.31
C ARG A 43 13.39 -0.74 -0.25
N LEU A 44 12.87 -0.60 -1.46
CA LEU A 44 12.11 -1.66 -2.14
C LEU A 44 12.96 -2.91 -2.35
N ASN A 45 14.20 -2.76 -2.84
CA ASN A 45 15.11 -3.89 -3.04
C ASN A 45 15.48 -4.59 -1.72
N GLY A 46 15.66 -3.84 -0.62
CA GLY A 46 15.88 -4.40 0.70
C GLY A 46 14.70 -5.24 1.19
N PHE A 47 13.46 -4.79 0.96
CA PHE A 47 12.27 -5.60 1.23
C PHE A 47 12.22 -6.86 0.37
N ILE A 48 12.48 -6.74 -0.93
CA ILE A 48 12.48 -7.88 -1.86
C ILE A 48 13.53 -8.92 -1.47
N GLU A 49 14.74 -8.48 -1.10
CA GLU A 49 15.79 -9.36 -0.61
C GLU A 49 15.33 -10.13 0.64
N TRP A 50 14.79 -9.42 1.63
CA TRP A 50 14.25 -10.04 2.85
C TRP A 50 13.12 -11.04 2.55
N ALA A 51 12.13 -10.65 1.76
CA ALA A 51 10.95 -11.47 1.46
C ALA A 51 11.32 -12.71 0.63
N SER A 52 12.19 -12.55 -0.37
CA SER A 52 12.61 -13.64 -1.26
C SER A 52 13.47 -14.71 -0.58
N ALA A 53 14.08 -14.40 0.58
CA ALA A 53 14.82 -15.36 1.40
C ALA A 53 13.91 -16.29 2.23
N LEU A 54 12.60 -16.01 2.29
CA LEU A 54 11.65 -16.76 3.11
C LEU A 54 10.85 -17.76 2.26
N PRO A 55 10.59 -18.98 2.77
CA PRO A 55 9.53 -19.82 2.22
C PRO A 55 8.17 -19.10 2.29
N LEU A 56 7.30 -19.29 1.29
CA LEU A 56 5.99 -18.62 1.21
C LEU A 56 5.19 -18.67 2.52
N THR A 57 5.13 -19.83 3.18
CA THR A 57 4.41 -19.99 4.45
C THR A 57 4.98 -19.13 5.58
N GLN A 58 6.30 -18.94 5.62
CA GLN A 58 6.93 -18.05 6.60
C GLN A 58 6.70 -16.58 6.23
N PHE A 59 6.74 -16.24 4.95
CA PHE A 59 6.44 -14.88 4.49
C PHE A 59 4.99 -14.49 4.83
N GLN A 60 4.04 -15.40 4.58
CA GLN A 60 2.64 -15.26 4.97
C GLN A 60 2.48 -15.10 6.50
N ALA A 61 3.19 -15.90 7.30
CA ALA A 61 3.17 -15.73 8.75
C ALA A 61 3.69 -14.36 9.18
N LYS A 62 4.78 -13.86 8.55
CA LYS A 62 5.31 -12.51 8.81
C LYS A 62 4.34 -11.40 8.41
N TYR A 63 3.57 -11.60 7.34
CA TYR A 63 2.50 -10.68 6.96
C TYR A 63 1.41 -10.64 8.04
N VAL A 64 0.88 -11.80 8.44
CA VAL A 64 -0.17 -11.92 9.46
C VAL A 64 0.28 -11.31 10.79
N ASP A 65 1.51 -11.59 11.22
CA ASP A 65 2.10 -11.00 12.43
C ASP A 65 2.18 -9.46 12.33
N SER A 66 2.49 -8.94 11.14
CA SER A 66 2.66 -7.50 10.92
C SER A 66 1.32 -6.76 10.90
N PHE A 67 0.30 -7.30 10.23
CA PHE A 67 -0.92 -6.55 9.88
C PHE A 67 -2.20 -7.10 10.51
N ASP A 68 -2.35 -8.41 10.61
CA ASP A 68 -3.62 -9.03 11.01
C ASP A 68 -3.71 -9.28 12.52
N MET A 69 -2.56 -9.50 13.17
CA MET A 69 -2.47 -9.73 14.62
C MET A 69 -2.35 -8.44 15.43
N THR A 70 -1.98 -7.33 14.79
CA THR A 70 -1.74 -6.04 15.43
C THR A 70 -2.63 -4.98 14.81
N ALA A 71 -3.74 -4.66 15.48
CA ALA A 71 -4.75 -3.77 14.91
C ALA A 71 -4.21 -2.37 14.58
N GLU A 72 -3.25 -1.85 15.37
CA GLU A 72 -2.55 -0.58 15.11
C GLU A 72 -1.73 -0.55 13.81
N ASN A 73 -1.48 -1.71 13.19
CA ASN A 73 -0.78 -1.81 11.91
C ASN A 73 -1.74 -2.09 10.74
N SER A 74 -3.05 -2.26 10.99
CA SER A 74 -4.04 -2.63 9.99
C SER A 74 -3.91 -1.78 8.71
N LEU A 75 -3.96 -2.43 7.54
CA LEU A 75 -3.92 -1.73 6.25
C LEU A 75 -5.28 -1.17 5.80
N TYR A 76 -6.31 -1.26 6.63
CA TYR A 76 -7.62 -0.67 6.36
C TYR A 76 -7.67 0.76 6.90
N LEU A 77 -7.74 1.76 6.01
CA LEU A 77 -7.54 3.15 6.42
C LEU A 77 -8.60 3.66 7.39
N THR A 78 -9.86 3.24 7.23
CA THR A 78 -10.96 3.66 8.11
C THR A 78 -10.77 3.20 9.55
N TYR A 79 -9.96 2.15 9.79
CA TYR A 79 -9.63 1.71 11.14
C TYR A 79 -8.87 2.77 11.94
N HIS A 80 -8.07 3.60 11.27
CA HIS A 80 -7.24 4.64 11.91
C HIS A 80 -7.91 6.00 11.94
N LEU A 81 -8.94 6.20 11.13
CA LEU A 81 -9.65 7.48 10.98
C LEU A 81 -10.91 7.57 11.85
N PHE A 82 -11.54 6.43 12.13
CA PHE A 82 -12.82 6.35 12.81
C PHE A 82 -12.70 5.50 14.07
N ASP A 83 -13.30 5.98 15.17
CA ASP A 83 -13.51 5.14 16.34
C ASP A 83 -14.47 3.98 15.98
N GLU A 84 -14.37 2.86 16.71
CA GLU A 84 -15.19 1.65 16.43
C GLU A 84 -16.71 1.91 16.38
N GLN A 85 -17.18 2.95 17.09
CA GLN A 85 -18.60 3.31 17.19
C GLN A 85 -19.01 4.43 16.24
N ASP A 86 -18.09 4.91 15.39
CA ASP A 86 -18.39 5.99 14.48
C ASP A 86 -19.33 5.53 13.35
N ARG A 87 -20.47 6.19 13.26
CA ARG A 87 -21.50 5.89 12.27
C ARG A 87 -21.15 6.41 10.88
N GLU A 88 -20.16 7.29 10.76
CA GLU A 88 -19.70 7.85 9.49
C GLU A 88 -18.76 6.90 8.74
N ARG A 89 -18.20 5.88 9.40
CA ARG A 89 -17.37 4.85 8.75
C ARG A 89 -18.12 4.13 7.62
N GLY A 90 -19.35 3.71 7.88
CA GLY A 90 -20.18 3.00 6.88
C GLY A 90 -20.41 3.83 5.61
N PRO A 91 -20.94 5.06 5.72
CA PRO A 91 -21.06 5.99 4.61
C PRO A 91 -19.75 6.24 3.85
N ALA A 92 -18.61 6.38 4.53
CA ALA A 92 -17.31 6.58 3.88
C ALA A 92 -16.91 5.37 2.99
N LEU A 93 -17.09 4.14 3.49
CA LEU A 93 -16.84 2.92 2.72
C LEU A 93 -17.77 2.80 1.50
N ILE A 94 -19.05 3.20 1.65
CA ILE A 94 -20.00 3.21 0.54
C ILE A 94 -19.56 4.20 -0.54
N GLN A 95 -19.21 5.43 -0.15
CA GLN A 95 -18.74 6.45 -1.10
C GLN A 95 -17.48 6.00 -1.85
N LEU A 96 -16.51 5.40 -1.16
CA LEU A 96 -15.30 4.88 -1.79
C LEU A 96 -15.61 3.71 -2.76
N SER A 97 -16.54 2.83 -2.39
CA SER A 97 -17.00 1.75 -3.27
C SER A 97 -17.71 2.27 -4.52
N GLU A 98 -18.54 3.31 -4.38
CA GLU A 98 -19.23 3.96 -5.50
C GLU A 98 -18.24 4.66 -6.43
N LEU A 99 -17.20 5.28 -5.87
CA LEU A 99 -16.12 5.87 -6.66
C LEU A 99 -15.45 4.82 -7.55
N TYR A 100 -15.01 3.69 -6.98
CA TYR A 100 -14.39 2.61 -7.76
C TYR A 100 -15.33 2.11 -8.87
N LYS A 101 -16.59 1.83 -8.54
CA LYS A 101 -17.60 1.40 -9.53
C LYS A 101 -17.78 2.42 -10.65
N SER A 102 -17.77 3.72 -10.36
CA SER A 102 -17.92 4.77 -11.36
C SER A 102 -16.80 4.81 -12.39
N THR A 103 -15.61 4.30 -12.02
CA THR A 103 -14.45 4.18 -12.92
C THR A 103 -14.36 2.83 -13.63
N GLY A 104 -15.25 1.89 -13.30
CA GLY A 104 -15.17 0.50 -13.78
C GLY A 104 -14.10 -0.34 -13.07
N PHE A 105 -13.56 0.14 -11.95
CA PHE A 105 -12.63 -0.62 -11.11
C PHE A 105 -13.40 -1.65 -10.28
N GLU A 106 -13.02 -2.92 -10.39
CA GLU A 106 -13.65 -4.03 -9.69
C GLU A 106 -12.89 -4.34 -8.40
N ILE A 107 -13.63 -4.50 -7.30
CA ILE A 107 -13.09 -4.90 -5.99
C ILE A 107 -13.29 -6.41 -5.83
N GLY A 108 -12.32 -7.09 -5.24
CA GLY A 108 -12.45 -8.52 -4.94
C GLY A 108 -13.62 -8.82 -3.99
N ASP A 109 -14.24 -9.98 -4.15
CA ASP A 109 -15.34 -10.40 -3.28
C ASP A 109 -14.91 -10.44 -1.81
N GLY A 110 -15.59 -9.66 -0.96
CA GLY A 110 -15.35 -9.61 0.48
C GLY A 110 -14.23 -8.68 0.95
N GLU A 111 -13.56 -7.99 0.02
CA GLU A 111 -12.55 -6.98 0.35
C GLU A 111 -13.21 -5.62 0.63
N LEU A 112 -12.75 -4.92 1.68
CA LEU A 112 -13.22 -3.57 1.95
C LEU A 112 -12.52 -2.57 1.04
N PRO A 113 -13.22 -1.52 0.58
CA PRO A 113 -12.70 -0.55 -0.37
C PRO A 113 -11.54 0.29 0.19
N ASP A 114 -11.37 0.35 1.52
CA ASP A 114 -10.33 1.15 2.17
C ASP A 114 -9.03 0.37 2.46
N TYR A 115 -8.88 -0.83 1.90
CA TYR A 115 -7.65 -1.59 1.98
C TYR A 115 -6.53 -0.90 1.18
N LEU A 116 -5.42 -0.56 1.84
CA LEU A 116 -4.36 0.24 1.23
C LEU A 116 -3.79 -0.35 -0.08
N PRO A 117 -3.49 -1.66 -0.20
CA PRO A 117 -3.08 -2.26 -1.47
C PRO A 117 -4.09 -2.11 -2.60
N LEU A 118 -5.39 -2.16 -2.30
CA LEU A 118 -6.45 -1.93 -3.28
C LEU A 118 -6.51 -0.46 -3.70
N ILE A 119 -6.36 0.47 -2.76
CA ILE A 119 -6.22 1.90 -3.06
C ILE A 119 -5.04 2.13 -4.02
N LEU A 120 -3.88 1.54 -3.71
CA LEU A 120 -2.68 1.67 -4.54
C LEU A 120 -2.86 1.03 -5.93
N GLU A 121 -3.59 -0.08 -6.02
CA GLU A 121 -3.95 -0.69 -7.30
C GLU A 121 -4.85 0.24 -8.11
N TYR A 122 -5.89 0.79 -7.51
CA TYR A 122 -6.78 1.74 -8.17
C TYR A 122 -6.01 2.97 -8.66
N VAL A 123 -5.20 3.58 -7.80
CA VAL A 123 -4.35 4.73 -8.12
C VAL A 123 -3.36 4.39 -9.26
N SER A 124 -2.92 3.13 -9.34
CA SER A 124 -2.04 2.69 -10.43
C SER A 124 -2.71 2.71 -11.81
N THR A 125 -4.05 2.70 -11.87
CA THR A 125 -4.83 2.70 -13.12
C THR A 125 -5.12 4.10 -13.65
N MET A 126 -4.80 5.15 -12.88
CA MET A 126 -5.02 6.53 -13.30
C MET A 126 -4.00 6.95 -14.37
N ASP A 127 -4.48 7.63 -15.42
CA ASP A 127 -3.62 8.13 -16.51
C ASP A 127 -2.77 9.34 -16.10
N ASP A 128 -3.17 10.05 -15.05
CA ASP A 128 -2.56 11.29 -14.60
C ASP A 128 -1.90 11.14 -13.22
N ALA A 129 -0.63 11.49 -13.16
CA ALA A 129 0.15 11.38 -11.94
C ALA A 129 -0.28 12.40 -10.87
N SER A 130 -0.77 13.58 -11.27
CA SER A 130 -1.27 14.59 -10.32
C SER A 130 -2.52 14.07 -9.63
N SER A 131 -3.47 13.52 -10.37
CA SER A 131 -4.70 12.91 -9.85
C SER A 131 -4.39 11.75 -8.90
N ALA A 132 -3.42 10.90 -9.25
CA ALA A 132 -2.95 9.82 -8.40
C ALA A 132 -2.37 10.32 -7.07
N GLN A 133 -1.53 11.36 -7.13
CA GLN A 133 -0.94 11.99 -5.96
C GLN A 133 -1.99 12.70 -5.08
N ASP A 134 -2.94 13.42 -5.69
CA ASP A 134 -4.05 14.06 -4.99
C ASP A 134 -4.96 13.05 -4.29
N PHE A 135 -5.17 11.88 -4.88
CA PHE A 135 -5.87 10.78 -4.22
C PHE A 135 -5.09 10.30 -2.98
N LEU A 136 -3.78 10.11 -3.12
CA LEU A 136 -2.91 9.63 -2.03
C LEU A 136 -2.74 10.64 -0.90
N LYS A 137 -2.95 11.95 -1.11
CA LYS A 137 -3.00 12.94 -0.01
C LYS A 137 -3.90 12.50 1.14
N GLN A 138 -5.06 11.94 0.80
CA GLN A 138 -6.05 11.50 1.78
C GLN A 138 -5.56 10.29 2.60
N THR A 139 -4.54 9.59 2.12
CA THR A 139 -3.95 8.42 2.77
C THR A 139 -2.71 8.76 3.59
N ALA A 140 -2.06 9.91 3.36
CA ALA A 140 -0.75 10.24 3.91
C ALA A 140 -0.72 10.22 5.45
N GLN A 141 -1.72 10.81 6.11
CA GLN A 141 -1.81 10.78 7.57
C GLN A 141 -1.91 9.36 8.12
N VAL A 142 -2.69 8.50 7.49
CA VAL A 142 -2.87 7.11 7.94
C VAL A 142 -1.62 6.28 7.65
N ALA A 143 -0.99 6.50 6.49
CA ALA A 143 0.28 5.88 6.14
C ALA A 143 1.39 6.27 7.14
N ASP A 144 1.44 7.53 7.61
CA ASP A 144 2.35 7.95 8.67
C ASP A 144 2.12 7.18 9.98
N ILE A 145 0.86 7.02 10.40
CA ILE A 145 0.49 6.25 11.61
C ILE A 145 0.96 4.80 11.47
N ILE A 146 0.59 4.13 10.38
CA ILE A 146 0.93 2.72 10.13
C ILE A 146 2.45 2.56 10.05
N ALA A 147 3.15 3.39 9.28
CA ALA A 147 4.60 3.32 9.14
C ALA A 147 5.30 3.53 10.48
N SER A 148 4.86 4.52 11.27
CA SER A 148 5.40 4.78 12.61
C SER A 148 5.22 3.58 13.55
N ASN A 149 4.11 2.86 13.47
CA ASN A 149 3.88 1.67 14.29
C ASN A 149 4.74 0.48 13.83
N LEU A 150 4.88 0.29 12.52
CA LEU A 150 5.79 -0.70 11.93
C LEU A 150 7.27 -0.39 12.22
N GLU A 151 7.67 0.88 12.36
CA GLU A 151 9.03 1.24 12.74
C GLU A 151 9.34 0.87 14.20
N LYS A 152 8.38 1.04 15.11
CA LYS A 152 8.54 0.70 16.54
C LYS A 152 8.86 -0.79 16.76
N ASN A 153 8.40 -1.67 15.88
CA ASN A 153 8.68 -3.10 15.94
C ASN A 153 9.72 -3.57 14.89
N ALA A 154 10.40 -2.63 14.23
CA ALA A 154 11.39 -2.89 13.18
C ALA A 154 10.86 -3.79 12.06
N SER A 155 9.59 -3.62 11.68
CA SER A 155 8.98 -4.39 10.60
C SER A 155 9.62 -4.05 9.25
N PRO A 156 9.93 -5.06 8.42
CA PRO A 156 10.45 -4.85 7.07
C PRO A 156 9.44 -4.17 6.15
N TYR A 157 8.16 -4.12 6.50
CA TYR A 157 7.14 -3.42 5.73
C TYR A 157 7.14 -1.90 5.94
N ALA A 158 7.76 -1.38 7.01
CA ALA A 158 7.76 0.04 7.31
C ALA A 158 8.24 0.92 6.14
N PRO A 159 9.35 0.60 5.45
CA PRO A 159 9.83 1.42 4.33
C PRO A 159 8.83 1.48 3.17
N LEU A 160 8.04 0.43 2.92
CA LEU A 160 7.03 0.43 1.86
C LEU A 160 5.93 1.46 2.16
N VAL A 161 5.44 1.46 3.41
CA VAL A 161 4.38 2.40 3.83
C VAL A 161 4.92 3.83 3.89
N ARG A 162 6.20 4.04 4.23
CA ARG A 162 6.85 5.36 4.13
C ARG A 162 6.91 5.89 2.70
N ILE A 163 7.17 5.04 1.71
CA ILE A 163 7.13 5.48 0.30
C ILE A 163 5.73 5.97 -0.06
N VAL A 164 4.67 5.25 0.35
CA VAL A 164 3.28 5.67 0.14
C VAL A 164 3.01 7.05 0.77
N GLU A 165 3.41 7.23 2.03
CA GLU A 165 3.23 8.49 2.76
C GLU A 165 3.93 9.66 2.05
N SER A 166 5.21 9.50 1.69
CA SER A 166 5.98 10.55 1.03
C SER A 166 5.40 10.95 -0.33
N HIS A 167 4.86 9.99 -1.10
CA HIS A 167 4.20 10.27 -2.37
C HIS A 167 2.88 11.03 -2.20
N GLY A 168 2.18 10.82 -1.08
CA GLY A 168 1.02 11.63 -0.69
C GLY A 168 1.39 13.07 -0.31
N LEU A 169 2.55 13.28 0.34
CA LEU A 169 3.03 14.62 0.73
C LEU A 169 3.62 15.45 -0.42
N LEU A 170 4.26 14.81 -1.41
CA LEU A 170 4.80 15.52 -2.59
C LEU A 170 3.71 16.31 -3.34
N ALA A 171 2.48 15.84 -3.23
CA ALA A 171 1.31 16.45 -3.81
C ALA A 171 0.97 17.82 -3.15
N ASP A 172 1.43 18.08 -1.93
CA ASP A 172 1.28 19.38 -1.23
C ASP A 172 2.34 20.41 -1.67
N VAL A 173 3.48 19.96 -2.20
CA VAL A 173 4.57 20.85 -2.66
C VAL A 173 4.35 21.30 -4.11
N ALA A 174 3.53 20.56 -4.87
CA ALA A 174 3.24 20.84 -6.28
C ALA A 174 1.96 21.68 -6.52
N ALA A 175 1.21 22.03 -5.46
CA ALA A 175 -0.02 22.82 -5.50
C ALA A 175 0.21 24.29 -5.09
#